data_AF-A0A2N3YHK7-F1
#
_entry.id   AF-A0A2N3YHK7-F1
#
_cell.length_a   1.000
_cell.length_b   1.000
_cell.length_c   1.000
_cell.angle_alpha   90.00
_cell.angle_beta   90.00
_cell.angle_gamma   90.00
#
_symmetry.space_group_name_H-M   'P 1'
#
loop_
_entity.id
_entity.type
_entity.pdbx_description
1 polymer ?
#
loop_
_entity_poly.entity_id
_entity_poly.type
_entity_poly.pdbx_seq_one_letter_code
_entity_poly.pdbx_strand_id
1 'polypeptide(L)'
;MNRHVHAYPTFAQELLAARAALGPQEVVGLALRADRRRRGLSQRAYARLRGWSPSWVARLESAAGRLKLDDLVEALEGTGYELAVCETSHPRDDPGDDDEPRPPPVPGGAALPVPVPADHWDRTELIARVRGGGRRFPAHHLIQQVSYPPNWWWGTESTQAGSVAPHWYADPGWGASEPRQAS
;
A
#
# COMPACT_ATOMS: atom_id res chain seq x y z
N MET A 1 8.58 26.39 -31.10
CA MET A 1 9.49 25.52 -30.32
C MET A 1 8.91 25.42 -28.91
N ASN A 2 7.98 24.47 -28.70
CA ASN A 2 7.28 24.33 -27.41
C ASN A 2 8.20 23.65 -26.40
N ARG A 3 8.69 24.43 -25.44
CA ARG A 3 9.41 23.93 -24.28
C ARG A 3 8.38 23.22 -23.41
N HIS A 4 8.26 21.89 -23.55
CA HIS A 4 7.56 21.09 -22.55
C HIS A 4 8.32 21.28 -21.24
N VAL A 5 7.81 22.17 -20.39
CA VAL A 5 8.15 22.19 -18.98
C VAL A 5 7.71 20.83 -18.47
N HIS A 6 8.65 19.90 -18.31
CA HIS A 6 8.44 18.70 -17.52
C HIS A 6 8.22 19.17 -16.08
N ALA A 7 7.03 19.68 -15.81
CA ALA A 7 6.54 19.87 -14.46
C ALA A 7 6.39 18.46 -13.91
N TYR A 8 7.46 17.96 -13.31
CA TYR A 8 7.37 16.82 -12.42
C TYR A 8 6.27 17.20 -11.42
N PRO A 9 5.16 16.45 -11.34
CA PRO A 9 4.26 16.64 -10.21
C PRO A 9 5.15 16.58 -8.98
N THR A 10 5.10 17.62 -8.16
CA THR A 10 5.91 17.63 -6.94
C THR A 10 5.52 16.39 -6.16
N PHE A 11 6.47 15.70 -5.52
CA PHE A 11 6.18 14.43 -4.84
C PHE A 11 4.98 14.51 -3.87
N ALA A 12 4.73 15.70 -3.32
CA ALA A 12 3.53 16.00 -2.55
C ALA A 12 2.24 15.83 -3.37
N GLN A 13 2.17 16.36 -4.59
CA GLN A 13 1.03 16.19 -5.50
C GLN A 13 0.84 14.72 -5.90
N GLU A 14 1.91 13.97 -6.21
CA GLU A 14 1.80 12.53 -6.50
C GLU A 14 1.25 11.75 -5.30
N LEU A 15 1.73 12.07 -4.10
CA LEU A 15 1.26 11.44 -2.87
C LEU A 15 -0.20 11.79 -2.56
N LEU A 16 -0.59 13.05 -2.72
CA LEU A 16 -1.98 13.49 -2.54
C LEU A 16 -2.90 12.81 -3.54
N ALA A 17 -2.52 12.75 -4.81
CA ALA A 17 -3.28 12.05 -5.85
C ALA A 17 -3.39 10.54 -5.54
N ALA A 18 -2.29 9.90 -5.11
CA ALA A 18 -2.30 8.49 -4.75
C ALA A 18 -3.20 8.20 -3.55
N ARG A 19 -3.22 9.08 -2.53
CA ARG A 19 -4.13 8.98 -1.38
C ARG A 19 -5.58 9.18 -1.79
N ALA A 20 -5.87 10.18 -2.63
CA ALA A 20 -7.21 10.47 -3.10
C ALA A 20 -7.79 9.36 -3.99
N ALA A 21 -6.93 8.60 -4.67
CA ALA A 21 -7.32 7.48 -5.52
C ALA A 21 -7.47 6.13 -4.77
N LEU A 22 -7.25 6.09 -3.45
CA LEU A 22 -7.40 4.85 -2.68
C LEU A 22 -8.87 4.47 -2.56
N GLY A 23 -9.27 3.43 -3.27
CA GLY A 23 -10.55 2.76 -3.04
C GLY A 23 -10.45 1.70 -1.94
N PRO A 24 -11.59 1.23 -1.43
CA PRO A 24 -11.64 0.21 -0.38
C PRO A 24 -10.84 -1.06 -0.74
N GLN A 25 -10.88 -1.48 -2.00
CA GLN A 25 -10.11 -2.64 -2.46
C GLN A 25 -8.58 -2.45 -2.39
N GLU A 26 -8.05 -1.26 -2.69
CA GLU A 26 -6.61 -0.99 -2.56
C GLU A 26 -6.19 -0.98 -1.08
N VAL A 27 -7.07 -0.47 -0.21
CA VAL A 27 -6.85 -0.40 1.24
C VAL A 27 -6.74 -1.79 1.85
N VAL A 28 -7.55 -2.76 1.43
CA VAL A 28 -7.42 -4.16 1.89
C VAL A 28 -6.08 -4.77 1.49
N GLY A 29 -5.65 -4.58 0.24
CA GLY A 29 -4.34 -5.04 -0.21
C GLY A 29 -3.19 -4.38 0.56
N LEU A 30 -3.32 -3.09 0.87
CA LEU A 30 -2.38 -2.34 1.70
C LEU A 30 -2.32 -2.86 3.15
N ALA A 31 -3.46 -3.19 3.75
CA ALA A 31 -3.54 -3.75 5.11
C ALA A 31 -2.79 -5.08 5.22
N LEU A 32 -3.02 -6.01 4.27
CA LEU A 32 -2.32 -7.30 4.23
C LEU A 32 -0.82 -7.14 4.00
N ARG A 33 -0.43 -6.19 3.15
CA ARG A 33 0.99 -5.87 2.91
C ARG A 33 1.65 -5.24 4.13
N ALA A 34 0.94 -4.39 4.86
CA ALA A 34 1.42 -3.81 6.10
C ALA A 34 1.64 -4.88 7.17
N ASP A 35 0.70 -5.82 7.34
CA ASP A 35 0.89 -6.94 8.27
C ASP A 35 2.09 -7.80 7.89
N ARG A 36 2.18 -8.17 6.61
CA ARG A 36 3.30 -8.95 6.09
C ARG A 36 4.65 -8.25 6.30
N ARG A 37 4.71 -6.93 6.12
CA ARG A 37 5.90 -6.11 6.38
C ARG A 37 6.27 -6.09 7.86
N ARG A 38 5.30 -5.87 8.76
CA ARG A 38 5.55 -5.89 10.22
C ARG A 38 6.19 -7.21 10.67
N ARG A 39 5.86 -8.30 9.98
CA ARG A 39 6.42 -9.64 10.21
C ARG A 39 7.73 -9.92 9.45
N GLY A 40 8.18 -9.02 8.56
CA GLY A 40 9.37 -9.22 7.73
C GLY A 40 9.26 -10.36 6.72
N LEU A 41 8.05 -10.74 6.29
CA LEU A 41 7.83 -11.95 5.50
C LEU A 41 7.76 -11.69 3.99
N SER A 42 8.43 -12.53 3.21
CA SER A 42 8.17 -12.63 1.77
C SER A 42 6.73 -13.12 1.52
N GLN A 43 6.23 -12.92 0.30
CA GLN A 43 4.89 -13.37 -0.07
C GLN A 43 4.71 -14.87 0.12
N ARG A 44 5.71 -15.67 -0.27
CA ARG A 44 5.69 -17.14 -0.13
C ARG A 44 5.74 -17.56 1.33
N ALA A 45 6.54 -16.88 2.16
CA ALA A 45 6.63 -17.16 3.59
C ALA A 45 5.33 -16.82 4.31
N TYR A 46 4.70 -15.69 3.97
CA TYR A 46 3.39 -15.29 4.50
C TYR A 46 2.27 -16.25 4.09
N ALA A 47 2.25 -16.68 2.82
CA ALA A 47 1.32 -17.69 2.34
C ALA A 47 1.44 -18.98 3.15
N ARG A 48 2.67 -19.48 3.36
CA ARG A 48 2.92 -20.66 4.19
C ARG A 48 2.47 -20.48 5.63
N LEU A 49 2.72 -19.31 6.24
CA LEU A 49 2.28 -18.99 7.60
C LEU A 49 0.75 -19.08 7.73
N ARG A 50 0.02 -18.59 6.72
CA ARG A 50 -1.45 -18.57 6.70
C ARG A 50 -2.08 -19.86 6.14
N GLY A 51 -1.28 -20.86 5.73
CA GLY A 51 -1.79 -22.08 5.08
C GLY A 51 -2.36 -21.84 3.68
N TRP A 52 -1.98 -20.75 3.02
CA TRP A 52 -2.49 -20.34 1.71
C TRP A 52 -1.51 -20.59 0.57
N SER A 53 -2.00 -20.52 -0.67
CA SER A 53 -1.14 -20.51 -1.84
C SER A 53 -0.51 -19.12 -2.07
N PRO A 54 0.72 -19.03 -2.64
CA PRO A 54 1.32 -17.73 -2.99
C PRO A 54 0.49 -16.91 -3.99
N SER A 55 -0.21 -17.58 -4.91
CA SER A 55 -1.09 -16.93 -5.89
C SER A 55 -2.35 -16.36 -5.23
N TRP A 56 -2.85 -16.97 -4.16
CA TRP A 56 -3.93 -16.40 -3.36
C TRP A 56 -3.52 -15.11 -2.69
N VAL A 57 -2.35 -15.09 -2.03
CA VAL A 57 -1.78 -13.86 -1.46
C VAL A 57 -1.58 -12.80 -2.54
N ALA A 58 -1.11 -13.17 -3.74
CA ALA A 58 -0.95 -12.22 -4.84
C ALA A 58 -2.28 -11.55 -5.21
N ARG A 59 -3.34 -12.35 -5.30
CA ARG A 59 -4.67 -11.88 -5.65
C ARG A 59 -5.27 -10.99 -4.56
N LEU A 60 -5.12 -11.37 -3.30
CA LEU A 60 -5.51 -10.55 -2.16
C LEU A 60 -4.79 -9.19 -2.16
N GLU A 61 -3.48 -9.16 -2.45
CA GLU A 61 -2.71 -7.91 -2.47
C GLU A 61 -2.98 -7.03 -3.70
N SER A 62 -3.33 -7.59 -4.86
CA SER A 62 -3.44 -6.85 -6.12
C SER A 62 -4.85 -6.69 -6.69
N ALA A 63 -5.82 -7.47 -6.20
CA ALA A 63 -7.15 -7.58 -6.79
C ALA A 63 -8.21 -7.95 -5.75
N ALA A 64 -8.09 -7.44 -4.51
CA ALA A 64 -9.03 -7.70 -3.41
C ALA A 64 -10.50 -7.47 -3.81
N GLY A 65 -10.78 -6.44 -4.62
CA GLY A 65 -12.13 -6.12 -5.08
C GLY A 65 -12.79 -7.17 -6.00
N ARG A 66 -12.05 -8.22 -6.40
CA ARG A 66 -12.60 -9.35 -7.17
C ARG A 66 -12.92 -10.57 -6.29
N LEU A 67 -12.68 -10.47 -4.99
CA LEU A 67 -12.88 -11.55 -4.02
C LEU A 67 -14.21 -11.38 -3.31
N LYS A 68 -14.69 -12.46 -2.71
CA LYS A 68 -15.90 -12.38 -1.89
C LYS A 68 -15.58 -11.63 -0.60
N LEU A 69 -16.58 -10.95 -0.04
CA LEU A 69 -16.41 -10.26 1.24
C LEU A 69 -15.94 -11.21 2.35
N ASP A 70 -16.47 -12.42 2.38
CA ASP A 70 -16.10 -13.48 3.32
C ASP A 70 -14.59 -13.80 3.26
N ASP A 71 -14.07 -13.99 2.05
CA ASP A 71 -12.63 -14.21 1.82
C ASP A 71 -11.79 -13.04 2.34
N LEU A 72 -12.28 -11.80 2.22
CA LEU A 72 -11.56 -10.60 2.68
C LEU A 72 -11.58 -10.50 4.21
N VAL A 73 -12.70 -10.80 4.85
CA VAL A 73 -12.83 -10.81 6.31
C VAL A 73 -11.92 -11.87 6.91
N GLU A 74 -11.95 -13.11 6.38
CA GLU A 74 -11.04 -14.17 6.79
C GLU A 74 -9.57 -13.76 6.59
N ALA A 75 -9.26 -13.09 5.47
CA ALA A 75 -7.89 -12.68 5.20
C ALA A 75 -7.37 -11.63 6.20
N LEU A 76 -8.23 -10.72 6.64
CA LEU A 76 -7.91 -9.65 7.58
C LEU A 76 -7.85 -10.12 9.03
N GLU A 77 -8.39 -11.29 9.35
CA GLU A 77 -8.32 -11.86 10.69
C GLU A 77 -6.87 -11.94 11.20
N GLY A 78 -6.66 -11.47 12.44
CA GLY A 78 -5.34 -11.46 13.09
C GLY A 78 -4.34 -10.45 12.53
N THR A 79 -4.74 -9.58 11.61
CA THR A 79 -3.87 -8.52 11.04
C THR A 79 -3.99 -7.19 11.78
N GLY A 80 -4.94 -7.05 12.71
CA GLY A 80 -5.24 -5.79 13.38
C GLY A 80 -5.98 -4.77 12.50
N TYR A 81 -6.50 -5.22 11.36
CA TYR A 81 -7.41 -4.47 10.50
C TYR A 81 -8.72 -5.24 10.36
N GLU A 82 -9.82 -4.51 10.17
CA GLU A 82 -11.13 -5.07 9.94
C GLU A 82 -11.91 -4.21 8.94
N LEU A 83 -12.95 -4.77 8.34
CA LEU A 83 -13.86 -4.04 7.47
C LEU A 83 -15.00 -3.43 8.29
N ALA A 84 -15.25 -2.14 8.10
CA ALA A 84 -16.34 -1.43 8.75
C ALA A 84 -17.20 -0.72 7.70
N VAL A 85 -18.52 -0.70 7.93
CA VAL A 85 -19.45 0.13 7.17
C VAL A 85 -19.58 1.48 7.87
N CYS A 86 -19.34 2.56 7.14
CA CYS A 86 -19.47 3.92 7.64
C CYS A 86 -20.64 4.61 6.94
N GLU A 87 -21.36 5.47 7.65
CA GLU A 87 -22.29 6.39 7.01
C GLU A 87 -21.46 7.35 6.15
N THR A 88 -21.70 7.37 4.84
CA THR A 88 -21.12 8.40 3.98
C THR A 88 -21.80 9.69 4.35
N SER A 89 -21.06 10.67 4.87
CA SER A 89 -21.56 12.04 4.96
C SER A 89 -21.80 12.54 3.53
N HIS A 90 -22.96 12.24 2.97
CA HIS A 90 -23.51 13.14 1.97
C HIS A 90 -23.67 14.48 2.71
N PRO A 91 -23.27 15.61 2.11
CA PRO A 91 -23.80 16.87 2.57
C PRO A 91 -25.32 16.71 2.46
N ARG A 92 -26.00 16.53 3.58
CA ARG A 92 -27.43 16.80 3.62
C ARG A 92 -27.48 18.29 3.29
N ASP A 93 -28.04 18.62 2.14
CA ASP A 93 -28.62 19.93 1.92
C ASP A 93 -29.83 20.06 2.86
N ASP A 94 -29.61 20.01 4.18
CA ASP A 94 -30.57 20.40 5.20
C ASP A 94 -30.17 21.82 5.65
N PRO A 95 -30.84 22.86 5.12
CA PRO A 95 -30.82 24.15 5.78
C PRO A 95 -31.73 24.02 7.01
N GLY A 96 -31.18 23.63 8.16
CA GLY A 96 -32.01 23.47 9.36
C GLY A 96 -31.27 23.11 10.65
N ASP A 97 -31.17 24.11 11.53
CA ASP A 97 -30.84 24.07 12.97
C ASP A 97 -29.42 23.73 13.42
N ASP A 98 -28.58 24.76 13.46
CA ASP A 98 -27.23 24.81 14.04
C ASP A 98 -27.19 24.87 15.59
N ASP A 99 -28.25 24.48 16.33
CA ASP A 99 -28.34 24.79 17.78
C ASP A 99 -28.67 23.64 18.74
N GLU A 100 -28.52 22.36 18.34
CA GLU A 100 -28.66 21.25 19.30
C GLU A 100 -27.29 20.68 19.76
N PRO A 101 -26.90 20.82 21.04
CA PRO A 101 -25.64 20.30 21.55
C PRO A 101 -25.61 18.77 21.49
N ARG A 102 -24.67 18.23 20.69
CA ARG A 102 -24.40 16.80 20.61
C ARG A 102 -24.16 16.23 22.03
N PRO A 103 -24.91 15.21 22.47
CA PRO A 103 -24.73 14.64 23.82
C PRO A 103 -23.32 14.05 23.97
N PRO A 104 -22.72 14.14 25.17
CA PRO A 104 -21.37 13.64 25.41
C PRO A 104 -21.30 12.12 25.16
N PRO A 105 -20.17 11.61 24.64
CA PRO A 105 -20.02 10.18 24.38
C PRO A 105 -20.12 9.40 25.70
N VAL A 106 -21.04 8.42 25.74
CA VAL A 106 -21.25 7.52 26.88
C VAL A 106 -20.03 6.60 27.01
N PRO A 107 -19.30 6.58 28.15
CA PRO A 107 -18.17 5.68 28.33
C PRO A 107 -18.67 4.30 28.74
N GLY A 108 -18.58 3.32 27.84
CA GLY A 108 -18.98 1.93 28.15
C GLY A 108 -19.08 0.95 26.98
N GLY A 109 -18.89 1.40 25.73
CA GLY A 109 -18.81 0.51 24.57
C GLY A 109 -17.38 0.01 24.34
N ALA A 110 -17.23 -1.22 23.84
CA ALA A 110 -15.98 -1.65 23.21
C ALA A 110 -15.51 -0.52 22.27
N ALA A 111 -14.23 -0.16 22.36
CA ALA A 111 -13.67 0.93 21.55
C ALA A 111 -14.08 0.73 20.09
N LEU A 112 -14.83 1.69 19.53
CA LEU A 112 -15.27 1.59 18.15
C LEU A 112 -14.04 1.48 17.23
N PRO A 113 -14.14 0.74 16.12
CA PRO A 113 -13.08 0.68 15.12
C PRO A 113 -12.69 2.10 14.71
N VAL A 114 -11.40 2.43 14.77
CA VAL A 114 -10.90 3.74 14.34
C VAL A 114 -10.68 3.70 12.82
N PRO A 115 -11.33 4.58 12.03
CA PRO A 115 -11.12 4.62 10.59
C PRO A 115 -9.64 4.84 10.27
N VAL A 116 -9.12 4.04 9.32
CA VAL A 116 -7.72 4.16 8.89
C VAL A 116 -7.54 5.46 8.09
N PRO A 117 -6.74 6.43 8.55
CA PRO A 117 -6.55 7.67 7.83
C PRO A 117 -5.70 7.44 6.57
N ALA A 118 -5.84 8.30 5.56
CA ALA A 118 -5.13 8.14 4.29
C ALA A 118 -3.60 8.22 4.40
N ASP A 119 -3.08 8.81 5.48
CA ASP A 119 -1.66 8.91 5.77
C ASP A 119 -1.08 7.74 6.56
N HIS A 120 -1.92 6.79 6.98
CA HIS A 120 -1.51 5.54 7.62
C HIS A 120 -0.56 4.70 6.78
N TRP A 121 -0.71 4.76 5.45
CA TRP A 121 0.09 3.98 4.52
C TRP A 121 1.40 4.68 4.18
N ASP A 122 2.50 3.92 4.29
CA ASP A 122 3.82 4.37 3.91
C ASP A 122 3.82 4.91 2.47
N ARG A 123 4.47 6.06 2.26
CA ARG A 123 4.64 6.68 0.95
C ARG A 123 5.11 5.67 -0.10
N THR A 124 6.08 4.83 0.25
CA THR A 124 6.64 3.81 -0.65
C THR A 124 5.58 2.81 -1.14
N GLU A 125 4.58 2.49 -0.33
CA GLU A 125 3.47 1.66 -0.78
C GLU A 125 2.54 2.41 -1.75
N LEU A 126 2.30 3.69 -1.48
CA LEU A 126 1.38 4.48 -2.29
C LEU A 126 1.95 4.79 -3.67
N ILE A 127 3.20 5.26 -3.76
CA ILE A 127 3.77 5.79 -5.01
C ILE A 127 4.90 4.96 -5.61
N ALA A 128 5.61 4.13 -4.83
CA ALA A 128 6.71 3.37 -5.41
C ALA A 128 6.16 2.25 -6.31
N ARG A 129 6.64 2.24 -7.55
CA ARG A 129 6.30 1.23 -8.55
C ARG A 129 7.59 0.67 -9.16
N VAL A 130 7.54 -0.62 -9.46
CA VAL A 130 8.55 -1.35 -10.24
C VAL A 130 8.53 -0.82 -11.68
N ARG A 131 9.59 -1.11 -12.44
CA ARG A 131 9.77 -0.77 -13.86
C ARG A 131 8.44 -0.78 -14.65
N GLY A 132 8.16 0.31 -15.37
CA GLY A 132 6.97 0.46 -16.20
C GLY A 132 5.67 0.77 -15.44
N GLY A 133 5.74 1.05 -14.13
CA GLY A 133 4.60 1.51 -13.33
C GLY A 133 3.61 0.43 -12.91
N GLY A 134 3.73 -0.79 -13.45
CA GLY A 134 2.68 -1.80 -13.36
C GLY A 134 2.62 -2.62 -12.06
N ARG A 135 3.65 -2.59 -11.21
CA ARG A 135 3.72 -3.43 -9.99
C ARG A 135 4.30 -2.69 -8.80
N ARG A 136 3.97 -3.12 -7.58
CA ARG A 136 4.58 -2.65 -6.32
C ARG A 136 5.85 -3.44 -6.02
N PHE A 137 6.76 -2.85 -5.27
CA PHE A 137 7.95 -3.55 -4.80
C PHE A 137 7.61 -4.68 -3.80
N PRO A 138 8.50 -5.66 -3.58
CA PRO A 138 8.29 -6.68 -2.56
C PRO A 138 8.17 -6.04 -1.16
N ALA A 139 7.09 -6.33 -0.41
CA ALA A 139 6.84 -5.62 0.86
C ALA A 139 7.88 -5.89 1.98
N HIS A 140 8.74 -6.90 1.81
CA HIS A 140 9.79 -7.27 2.77
C HIS A 140 11.14 -6.61 2.45
N HIS A 141 11.28 -5.92 1.32
CA HIS A 141 12.49 -5.17 1.02
C HIS A 141 12.36 -3.74 1.53
N LEU A 142 13.50 -3.15 1.90
CA LEU A 142 13.58 -1.72 2.19
C LEU A 142 13.53 -0.96 0.86
N ILE A 143 12.53 -0.09 0.70
CA ILE A 143 12.33 0.69 -0.51
C ILE A 143 12.84 2.10 -0.27
N GLN A 144 13.78 2.53 -1.11
CA GLN A 144 14.36 3.85 -1.04
C GLN A 144 14.18 4.60 -2.36
N GLN A 145 13.97 5.90 -2.24
CA GLN A 145 14.01 6.79 -3.39
C GLN A 145 15.47 7.06 -3.76
N VAL A 146 15.78 7.03 -5.04
CA VAL A 146 17.14 7.30 -5.52
C VAL A 146 17.12 8.49 -6.47
N SER A 147 18.02 9.46 -6.22
CA SER A 147 18.24 10.60 -7.11
C SER A 147 19.22 10.26 -8.24
N TYR A 148 19.97 9.18 -8.10
CA TYR A 148 20.91 8.67 -9.09
C TYR A 148 20.61 7.20 -9.38
N PRO A 149 20.54 6.78 -10.67
CA PRO A 149 20.24 5.40 -11.01
C PRO A 149 21.29 4.43 -10.44
N PRO A 150 20.88 3.25 -9.96
CA PRO A 150 21.80 2.23 -9.46
C PRO A 150 22.70 1.70 -10.58
N ASN A 151 23.93 1.28 -10.23
CA ASN A 151 24.97 0.88 -11.20
C ASN A 151 24.55 -0.21 -12.19
N TRP A 152 23.67 -1.13 -11.77
CA TRP A 152 23.16 -2.16 -12.67
C TRP A 152 22.41 -1.54 -13.86
N TRP A 153 21.65 -0.46 -13.66
CA TRP A 153 20.86 0.16 -14.72
C TRP A 153 21.76 0.75 -15.81
N TRP A 154 22.86 1.39 -15.39
CA TRP A 154 23.91 1.86 -16.31
C TRP A 154 24.57 0.70 -17.06
N GLY A 155 24.81 -0.43 -16.38
CA GLY A 155 25.46 -1.59 -16.99
C GLY A 155 24.57 -2.40 -17.95
N THR A 156 23.24 -2.32 -17.81
CA THR A 156 22.33 -3.25 -18.52
C THR A 156 21.25 -2.59 -19.36
N GLU A 157 20.76 -1.41 -18.99
CA GLU A 157 19.51 -0.85 -19.54
C GLU A 157 19.65 0.56 -20.11
N SER A 158 20.66 1.35 -19.72
CA SER A 158 20.76 2.76 -20.10
C SER A 158 20.88 3.00 -21.62
N THR A 159 21.29 1.98 -22.38
CA THR A 159 21.41 2.05 -23.85
C THR A 159 20.16 1.55 -24.57
N GLN A 160 19.17 1.00 -23.86
CA GLN A 160 17.93 0.54 -24.47
C GLN A 160 17.02 1.72 -24.81
N ALA A 161 16.49 1.73 -26.03
CA ALA A 161 15.55 2.74 -26.48
C ALA A 161 14.30 2.77 -25.59
N GLY A 162 13.93 3.96 -25.10
CA GLY A 162 12.79 4.14 -24.20
C GLY A 162 13.03 3.70 -22.75
N SER A 163 14.28 3.37 -22.38
CA SER A 163 14.62 3.15 -20.97
C SER A 163 14.45 4.43 -20.16
N VAL A 164 13.92 4.29 -18.94
CA VAL A 164 13.76 5.38 -17.98
C VAL A 164 14.52 5.00 -16.73
N ALA A 165 15.33 5.93 -16.24
CA ALA A 165 16.04 5.80 -14.98
C ALA A 165 15.05 5.49 -13.85
N PRO A 166 15.29 4.47 -13.01
CA PRO A 166 14.42 4.19 -11.88
C PRO A 166 14.55 5.29 -10.82
N HIS A 167 13.41 5.79 -10.33
CA HIS A 167 13.36 6.73 -9.21
C HIS A 167 13.25 6.04 -7.84
N TRP A 168 13.05 4.72 -7.85
CA TRP A 168 12.88 3.88 -6.66
C TRP A 168 13.74 2.63 -6.79
N TYR A 169 14.31 2.21 -5.66
CA TYR A 169 15.13 1.03 -5.58
C TYR A 169 14.76 0.24 -4.33
N ALA A 170 14.62 -1.07 -4.49
CA ALA A 170 14.54 -2.00 -3.37
C ALA A 170 15.94 -2.53 -3.11
N ASP A 171 16.49 -2.27 -1.93
CA ASP A 171 17.74 -2.90 -1.55
C ASP A 171 17.50 -4.42 -1.40
N PRO A 172 18.19 -5.27 -2.17
CA PRO A 172 18.11 -6.72 -2.02
C PRO A 172 18.67 -7.23 -0.69
N GLY A 173 19.21 -6.36 0.17
CA GLY A 173 19.62 -6.71 1.53
C GLY A 173 20.89 -7.54 1.56
N TRP A 174 21.91 -7.16 0.77
CA TRP A 174 23.28 -7.72 0.84
C TRP A 174 23.97 -7.35 2.18
N GLY A 175 23.37 -7.83 3.28
CA GLY A 175 23.77 -7.57 4.67
C GLY A 175 22.98 -8.40 5.69
N ALA A 176 21.84 -9.00 5.33
CA ALA A 176 21.16 -10.01 6.15
C ALA A 176 21.36 -11.39 5.52
N SER A 177 22.48 -12.03 5.84
CA SER A 177 22.69 -13.44 5.51
C SER A 177 21.57 -14.28 6.14
N GLU A 178 20.65 -14.81 5.34
CA GLU A 178 19.87 -15.98 5.76
C GLU A 178 20.88 -17.07 6.13
N PRO A 179 20.80 -17.69 7.32
CA PRO A 179 21.59 -18.87 7.59
C PRO A 179 21.18 -19.93 6.56
N ARG A 180 22.12 -20.28 5.68
CA ARG A 180 22.04 -21.47 4.85
C ARG A 180 21.75 -22.64 5.78
N GLN A 181 20.53 -23.15 5.78
CA GLN A 181 20.25 -24.45 6.38
C GLN A 181 21.00 -25.48 5.54
N ALA A 182 22.07 -26.03 6.13
CA ALA A 182 22.73 -27.20 5.64
C ALA A 182 21.76 -28.39 5.73
N SER A 183 21.62 -29.12 4.62
CA SER A 183 21.20 -30.53 4.61
C SER A 183 22.43 -31.40 4.55
#